data_AF-R6FK93-F1
#
_entry.id   AF-R6FK93-F1
#
_cell.length_a   1.000
_cell.length_b   1.000
_cell.length_c   1.000
_cell.angle_alpha   90.00
_cell.angle_beta   90.00
_cell.angle_gamma   90.00
#
_symmetry.space_group_name_H-M   'P 1'
#
loop_
_entity.id
_entity.type
_entity.pdbx_description
1 polymer ?
#
loop_
_entity_poly.entity_id
_entity_poly.type
_entity_poly.pdbx_seq_one_letter_code
_entity_poly.pdbx_strand_id
1 'polypeptide(L)' 'MCNHCRMHVEKALNNLEGVRATVTLDPPIATIEFTDGKSYTLEELQAQITKEAGDYQILAAEQA' A
#
# COMPACT_ATOMS: atom_id res chain seq x y z
N MET A 1 -4.90 -17.47 -9.81
CA MET A 1 -5.56 -16.89 -8.62
C MET A 1 -4.79 -15.64 -8.20
N CYS A 2 -5.29 -14.43 -8.49
CA CYS A 2 -4.61 -13.13 -8.20
C CYS A 2 -5.47 -12.17 -7.35
N ASN A 3 -6.63 -12.61 -6.84
CA ASN A 3 -7.52 -11.75 -6.03
C ASN A 3 -7.08 -11.59 -4.57
N HIS A 4 -6.14 -12.42 -4.09
CA HIS A 4 -5.61 -12.33 -2.73
C HIS A 4 -4.52 -11.26 -2.60
N CYS A 5 -3.85 -10.93 -3.70
CA CYS A 5 -2.77 -9.96 -3.78
C CYS A 5 -3.20 -8.59 -3.26
N ARG A 6 -4.34 -8.07 -3.76
CA ARG A 6 -4.85 -6.74 -3.37
C ARG A 6 -5.18 -6.63 -1.88
N MET A 7 -5.82 -7.68 -1.33
CA MET A 7 -6.32 -7.64 0.04
C MET A 7 -5.15 -7.68 1.02
N HIS A 8 -4.07 -8.40 0.67
CA HIS A 8 -2.86 -8.40 1.47
C HIS A 8 -2.16 -7.04 1.42
N VAL A 9 -2.00 -6.44 0.23
CA VAL A 9 -1.37 -5.11 0.09
C VAL A 9 -2.16 -4.04 0.85
N GLU A 10 -3.47 -3.99 0.64
CA GLU A 10 -4.35 -3.04 1.34
C GLU A 10 -4.28 -3.23 2.85
N LYS A 11 -4.36 -4.48 3.33
CA LYS A 11 -4.29 -4.78 4.76
C LYS A 11 -2.92 -4.43 5.35
N ALA A 12 -1.82 -4.74 4.65
CA ALA A 12 -0.46 -4.43 5.09
C ALA A 12 -0.26 -2.93 5.30
N LEU A 13 -0.76 -2.12 4.36
CA LEU A 13 -0.70 -0.67 4.42
C LEU A 13 -1.61 -0.09 5.52
N ASN A 14 -2.84 -0.58 5.66
CA ASN A 14 -3.74 -0.18 6.76
C ASN A 14 -3.27 -0.69 8.14
N ASN A 15 -2.33 -1.62 8.19
CA ASN A 15 -1.71 -2.08 9.44
C ASN A 15 -0.72 -1.04 10.00
N LEU A 16 -0.34 -0.04 9.21
CA LEU A 16 0.48 1.07 9.66
C LEU A 16 -0.38 2.08 10.44
N GLU A 17 0.11 2.51 11.60
CA GLU A 17 -0.61 3.46 12.44
C GLU A 17 -0.73 4.82 11.76
N GLY A 18 -1.96 5.30 11.61
CA GLY A 18 -2.23 6.60 10.96
C GLY A 18 -2.17 6.56 9.44
N VAL A 19 -2.19 5.37 8.84
CA VAL A 19 -2.27 5.17 7.39
C VAL A 19 -3.61 4.56 7.03
N ARG A 20 -4.24 5.13 6.00
CA ARG A 20 -5.47 4.60 5.42
C ARG A 20 -5.23 4.33 3.94
N ALA A 21 -5.10 3.06 3.59
CA ALA A 21 -4.85 2.64 2.22
C ALA A 21 -6.11 2.08 1.57
N THR A 22 -6.34 2.40 0.31
CA THR A 22 -7.46 1.88 -0.48
C THR A 22 -6.91 1.38 -1.81
N VAL A 23 -7.11 0.10 -2.12
CA VAL A 23 -6.59 -0.52 -3.34
C VAL A 23 -7.73 -0.83 -4.31
N THR A 24 -7.72 -0.13 -5.44
CA THR A 24 -8.59 -0.40 -6.59
C THR A 24 -7.92 -1.36 -7.58
N LEU A 25 -8.70 -2.19 -8.26
CA LEU A 25 -8.21 -3.12 -9.29
C LEU A 25 -8.40 -2.59 -10.72
N ASP A 26 -9.35 -1.70 -10.92
CA ASP A 26 -9.66 -1.11 -12.23
C ASP A 26 -9.91 0.39 -12.03
N PRO A 27 -8.88 1.24 -12.24
CA PRO A 27 -7.48 0.90 -12.49
C PRO A 27 -6.76 0.32 -11.25
N PRO A 28 -5.62 -0.39 -11.42
CA PRO A 28 -4.83 -0.94 -10.33
C PRO A 28 -4.06 0.16 -9.56
N ILE A 29 -4.79 1.02 -8.86
CA ILE A 29 -4.24 2.16 -8.10
C ILE A 29 -4.42 1.92 -6.60
N ALA A 30 -3.37 2.19 -5.83
CA ALA A 30 -3.41 2.23 -4.37
C ALA A 30 -3.37 3.69 -3.90
N THR A 31 -4.43 4.14 -3.24
CA THR A 31 -4.49 5.47 -2.60
C THR A 31 -4.10 5.34 -1.14
N ILE A 32 -3.16 6.16 -0.69
CA ILE A 32 -2.67 6.14 0.69
C ILE A 32 -2.93 7.52 1.29
N GLU A 33 -3.72 7.55 2.36
CA GLU A 33 -4.07 8.76 3.10
C GLU A 33 -3.46 8.70 4.50
N PHE A 34 -2.69 9.72 4.86
CA PHE A 34 -2.02 9.82 6.16
C PHE A 34 -2.88 10.66 7.11
N THR A 35 -3.49 10.03 8.11
CA THR A 35 -4.42 10.71 9.02
C THR A 35 -3.73 11.25 10.28
N ASP A 36 -2.59 10.68 10.68
CA ASP A 36 -1.88 11.00 11.94
C ASP A 36 -0.73 12.02 11.73
N GLY A 37 -0.66 12.65 10.56
CA GLY A 37 0.48 13.52 10.18
C GLY A 37 1.80 12.76 9.97
N LYS A 38 1.78 11.43 10.04
CA LYS A 38 2.92 10.55 9.72
C LYS A 38 3.01 10.35 8.22
N SER A 39 4.16 10.65 7.64
CA SER A 39 4.49 10.29 6.26
C SER A 39 5.41 9.07 6.27
N TYR A 40 5.06 8.05 5.49
CA TYR A 40 5.91 6.89 5.28
C TYR A 40 6.61 7.02 3.94
N THR A 41 7.87 6.58 3.86
CA THR A 41 8.59 6.53 2.59
C THR A 41 8.12 5.34 1.75
N LEU A 42 8.34 5.40 0.44
CA LEU A 42 8.05 4.29 -0.46
C LEU A 42 8.72 3.00 0.03
N GLU A 43 9.95 3.08 0.54
CA GLU A 43 10.71 1.95 1.05
C GLU A 43 10.06 1.29 2.28
N GLU A 44 9.52 2.08 3.21
CA GLU A 44 8.84 1.55 4.39
C GLU A 44 7.52 0.87 4.02
N LEU A 45 6.74 1.51 3.15
CA LEU A 45 5.51 0.94 2.61
C LEU A 45 5.81 -0.36 1.84
N GLN A 46 6.86 -0.35 1.03
CA GLN A 46 7.35 -1.49 0.27
C GLN A 46 7.77 -2.64 1.20
N ALA A 47 8.55 -2.37 2.25
CA ALA A 47 8.98 -3.39 3.20
C ALA A 47 7.80 -4.04 3.93
N GLN A 48 6.81 -3.23 4.32
CA GLN A 48 5.59 -3.72 4.97
C GLN A 48 4.78 -4.63 4.04
N ILE A 49 4.61 -4.23 2.78
CA ILE A 49 3.97 -5.05 1.76
C ILE A 49 4.77 -6.32 1.52
N THR A 50 6.10 -6.25 1.41
CA THR A 50 6.95 -7.43 1.21
C THR A 50 6.81 -8.44 2.33
N LYS A 51 6.70 -7.95 3.56
CA LYS A 51 6.54 -8.78 4.75
C LYS A 51 5.16 -9.45 4.85
N GLU A 52 4.09 -8.73 4.53
CA GLU A 52 2.70 -9.17 4.76
C GLU A 52 2.03 -9.77 3.50
N ALA A 53 2.38 -9.25 2.32
CA ALA A 53 1.86 -9.69 1.03
C ALA A 53 2.86 -10.59 0.29
N GLY A 54 4.17 -10.37 0.42
CA GLY A 54 5.22 -11.05 -0.34
C GLY A 54 5.85 -10.14 -1.39
N ASP A 55 6.60 -10.66 -2.36
CA ASP A 55 7.34 -9.91 -3.41
C ASP A 55 6.45 -9.08 -4.38
N TYR A 56 5.69 -8.12 -3.88
CA TYR A 56 4.98 -7.11 -4.67
C TYR A 56 5.81 -5.84 -4.70
N GLN A 57 5.92 -5.20 -5.86
CA GLN A 57 6.50 -3.86 -5.95
C GLN A 57 5.41 -2.80 -6.09
N ILE A 58 5.52 -1.74 -5.28
CA ILE A 58 4.75 -0.52 -5.47
C ILE A 58 5.64 0.53 -6.14
N LEU A 59 5.10 1.17 -7.18
CA LEU A 59 5.72 2.30 -7.85
C LEU A 59 4.95 3.53 -7.40
N ALA A 60 5.62 4.47 -6.72
CA ALA A 60 5.00 5.76 -6.45
C ALA A 60 4.62 6.39 -7.80
N ALA A 61 3.32 6.61 -8.01
CA ALA A 61 2.89 7.45 -9.11
C ALA A 61 3.21 8.88 -8.70
N GLU A 62 4.34 9.39 -9.19
CA GLU A 62 4.69 10.80 -9.06
C GLU A 62 3.59 11.60 -9.78
N GLN A 63 2.68 12.21 -9.00
CA GLN A 63 1.70 13.13 -9.53
C GLN A 63 2.44 14.44 -9.80
N ALA A 64 2.93 14.58 -11.03
CA ALA A 64 3.45 15.82 -11.59
C ALA A 64 2.35 16.90 -11.68
#